data_AF-A0A7N2R012-F1
#
_entry.id   AF-A0A7N2R012-F1
#
_cell.length_a   1.000
_cell.length_b   1.000
_cell.length_c   1.000
_cell.angle_alpha   90.00
_cell.angle_beta   90.00
_cell.angle_gamma   90.00
#
_symmetry.space_group_name_H-M   'P 1'
#
loop_
_entity.id
_entity.type
_entity.pdbx_description
1 polymer ?
#
loop_
_entity_poly.entity_id
_entity_poly.type
_entity_poly.pdbx_seq_one_letter_code
_entity_poly.pdbx_strand_id
1 'polypeptide(L)'
;MLAIWQIPAHRFLKVETCGQTDETVGHALWECPMARNVWAVAQGRLQKCGIEAQSFYRLVRQLEEKFTGKEMENWATVAWAIWNARNRFCFEEKQSQPKDILQGASTLLRDYQRWNRDLAEP
;
A
#
# COMPACT_ATOMS: atom_id res chain seq x y z
N MET A 1 -7.65 -18.34 5.79
CA MET A 1 -6.90 -17.30 6.55
C MET A 1 -5.68 -17.85 7.31
N LEU A 2 -5.01 -18.91 6.84
CA LEU A 2 -3.81 -19.45 7.51
C LEU A 2 -2.83 -20.07 6.50
N ALA A 3 -2.41 -19.33 5.47
CA ALA A 3 -1.43 -19.84 4.50
C ALA A 3 -0.29 -18.85 4.20
N ILE A 4 -0.07 -17.86 5.08
CA ILE A 4 0.94 -16.80 4.85
C ILE A 4 2.27 -17.10 5.58
N TRP A 5 2.27 -18.01 6.57
CA TRP A 5 3.45 -18.22 7.45
C TRP A 5 4.20 -19.54 7.26
N GLN A 6 3.92 -20.32 6.22
CA GLN A 6 4.50 -21.67 6.06
C GLN A 6 5.16 -21.93 4.69
N ILE A 7 5.90 -20.97 4.14
CA ILE A 7 6.60 -21.16 2.86
C ILE A 7 8.08 -20.75 3.00
N PRO A 8 9.03 -21.56 2.50
CA PRO A 8 10.43 -21.46 2.89
C PRO A 8 11.17 -20.25 2.29
N ALA A 9 12.17 -19.79 3.04
CA ALA A 9 12.91 -18.52 2.87
C ALA A 9 13.51 -18.25 1.48
N HIS A 10 13.69 -19.28 0.65
CA HIS A 10 14.34 -19.18 -0.66
C HIS A 10 13.46 -18.57 -1.77
N ARG A 11 12.15 -18.38 -1.56
CA ARG A 11 11.26 -17.72 -2.54
C ARG A 11 10.97 -16.24 -2.24
N PHE A 12 11.47 -15.72 -1.12
CA PHE A 12 11.27 -14.34 -0.71
C PHE A 12 12.23 -13.34 -1.36
N LEU A 13 13.30 -13.80 -2.04
CA LEU A 13 14.51 -13.01 -2.27
C LEU A 13 14.76 -12.56 -3.72
N LYS A 14 13.74 -12.55 -4.57
CA LYS A 14 13.82 -11.85 -5.86
C LYS A 14 12.55 -11.05 -6.10
N VAL A 15 12.48 -9.86 -5.51
CA VAL A 15 11.72 -8.77 -6.12
C VAL A 15 12.52 -8.35 -7.34
N GLU A 16 12.31 -9.03 -8.48
CA GLU A 16 12.99 -8.71 -9.75
C GLU A 16 12.71 -7.27 -10.23
N THR A 17 11.76 -6.57 -9.60
CA THR A 17 11.40 -5.19 -9.94
C THR A 17 12.32 -4.12 -9.35
N CYS A 18 13.09 -4.40 -8.27
CA CYS A 18 13.94 -3.39 -7.64
C CYS A 18 15.36 -3.85 -7.28
N GLY A 19 15.66 -5.16 -7.36
CA GLY A 19 17.02 -5.68 -7.18
C GLY A 19 17.62 -5.47 -5.78
N GLN A 20 16.82 -5.05 -4.80
CA GLN A 20 17.23 -4.89 -3.41
C GLN A 20 17.21 -6.25 -2.71
N THR A 21 18.30 -6.61 -2.04
CA THR A 21 18.44 -7.87 -1.30
C THR A 21 17.64 -7.88 0.00
N ASP A 22 17.44 -6.70 0.63
CA ASP A 22 16.60 -6.49 1.81
C ASP A 22 15.54 -5.43 1.53
N GLU A 23 14.35 -5.86 1.13
CA GLU A 23 13.22 -4.96 0.94
C GLU A 23 12.65 -4.50 2.29
N THR A 24 12.61 -3.19 2.51
CA THR A 24 11.95 -2.61 3.69
C THR A 24 10.49 -2.24 3.40
N VAL A 25 9.67 -2.10 4.44
CA VAL A 25 8.28 -1.60 4.29
C VAL A 25 8.26 -0.21 3.65
N GLY A 26 9.22 0.65 3.99
CA GLY A 26 9.38 1.97 3.37
C GLY A 26 9.66 1.84 1.87
N HIS A 27 10.54 0.92 1.48
CA HIS A 27 10.79 0.66 0.07
C HIS A 27 9.52 0.16 -0.64
N ALA A 28 8.92 -0.92 -0.14
CA ALA A 28 7.78 -1.57 -0.77
C ALA A 28 6.57 -0.64 -0.96
N LEU A 29 6.30 0.24 0.01
CA LEU A 29 5.10 1.07 0.03
C LEU A 29 5.31 2.51 -0.44
N TRP A 30 6.55 3.01 -0.49
CA TRP A 30 6.82 4.43 -0.73
C TRP A 30 7.85 4.71 -1.82
N GLU A 31 8.93 3.93 -1.88
CA GLU A 31 10.09 4.24 -2.74
C GLU A 31 10.15 3.40 -4.01
N CYS A 32 9.64 2.17 -3.97
CA CYS A 32 9.60 1.26 -5.10
C CYS A 32 8.95 1.93 -6.33
N PRO A 33 9.49 1.75 -7.56
CA PRO A 33 8.92 2.36 -8.76
C PRO A 33 7.42 2.11 -8.93
N MET A 34 6.96 0.89 -8.62
CA MET A 34 5.53 0.55 -8.66
C MET A 34 4.73 1.42 -7.69
N ALA A 35 5.17 1.50 -6.43
CA ALA A 35 4.51 2.31 -5.41
C ALA A 35 4.50 3.80 -5.80
N ARG A 36 5.62 4.33 -6.28
CA ARG A 36 5.73 5.72 -6.77
C ARG A 36 4.74 6.00 -7.88
N ASN A 37 4.56 5.08 -8.83
CA ASN A 37 3.62 5.25 -9.93
C ASN A 37 2.17 5.25 -9.44
N VAL A 38 1.82 4.41 -8.45
CA VAL A 38 0.48 4.41 -7.84
C VAL A 38 0.21 5.74 -7.12
N TRP A 39 1.16 6.20 -6.29
CA TRP A 39 1.03 7.49 -5.59
C TRP A 39 1.02 8.69 -6.55
N ALA A 40 1.68 8.60 -7.70
CA ALA A 40 1.67 9.66 -8.72
C ALA A 40 0.32 9.80 -9.43
N VAL A 41 -0.40 8.68 -9.63
CA VAL A 41 -1.75 8.70 -10.21
C VAL A 41 -2.84 8.94 -9.16
N ALA A 42 -2.51 8.86 -7.86
CA ALA A 42 -3.40 9.29 -6.79
C ALA A 42 -3.65 10.81 -6.87
N GLN A 43 -4.86 11.24 -6.51
CA GLN A 43 -5.27 12.64 -6.64
C GLN A 43 -5.09 13.41 -5.33
N GLY A 44 -4.86 14.72 -5.46
CA GLY A 44 -4.86 15.66 -4.34
C GLY A 44 -3.76 15.37 -3.31
N ARG A 45 -4.12 15.43 -2.03
CA ARG A 45 -3.17 15.34 -0.91
C ARG A 45 -2.51 13.96 -0.76
N LEU A 46 -3.02 12.94 -1.45
CA LEU A 46 -2.46 11.59 -1.47
C LEU A 46 -1.32 11.42 -2.48
N GLN A 47 -1.08 12.41 -3.33
CA GLN A 47 0.14 12.42 -4.13
C GLN A 47 1.34 12.32 -3.19
N LYS A 48 2.36 11.59 -3.63
CA LYS A 48 3.58 11.40 -2.84
C LYS A 48 4.10 12.76 -2.38
N CYS A 49 3.95 13.04 -1.08
CA CYS A 49 4.57 14.22 -0.49
C CYS A 49 6.09 14.00 -0.50
N GLY A 50 6.87 15.07 -0.70
CA GLY A 50 8.34 15.09 -0.63
C GLY A 50 8.88 14.85 0.79
N ILE A 51 8.24 13.96 1.54
CA ILE A 51 8.66 13.52 2.85
C ILE A 51 9.85 12.58 2.66
N GLU A 52 11.04 13.09 2.94
CA GLU A 52 12.25 12.30 3.18
C GLU A 52 12.15 11.68 4.58
N ALA A 53 11.31 10.65 4.72
CA ALA A 53 11.23 9.91 5.96
C ALA A 53 12.33 8.86 6.02
N GLN A 54 13.17 8.93 7.05
CA GLN A 54 14.22 7.94 7.34
C GLN A 54 13.65 6.55 7.71
N SER A 55 12.35 6.45 8.00
CA SER A 55 11.66 5.18 8.24
C SER A 55 10.17 5.27 7.93
N PHE A 56 9.54 4.13 7.62
CA PHE A 56 8.10 4.05 7.37
C PHE A 56 7.27 4.54 8.57
N TYR A 57 7.70 4.24 9.80
CA TYR A 57 7.03 4.75 11.01
C TYR A 57 7.00 6.29 11.05
N ARG A 58 8.12 6.94 10.74
CA ARG A 58 8.18 8.41 10.71
C ARG A 58 7.33 9.00 9.59
N LEU A 59 7.26 8.32 8.44
CA LEU A 59 6.36 8.70 7.36
C LEU A 59 4.90 8.73 7.83
N VAL A 60 4.42 7.63 8.42
CA VAL A 60 3.03 7.51 8.89
C VAL A 60 2.71 8.59 9.93
N ARG A 61 3.60 8.79 10.92
CA ARG A 61 3.41 9.82 11.94
C ARG A 61 3.28 11.23 11.36
N GLN A 62 4.11 11.57 10.37
CA GLN A 62 4.03 12.87 9.70
C GLN A 62 2.76 13.03 8.85
N LEU A 63 2.21 11.93 8.33
CA LEU A 63 0.93 11.94 7.62
C LEU A 63 -0.22 12.13 8.60
N GLU A 64 -0.21 11.46 9.76
CA GLU A 64 -1.22 11.62 10.81
C GLU A 64 -1.32 13.07 11.31
N GLU A 65 -0.20 13.79 11.40
CA GLU A 65 -0.19 15.21 11.78
C GLU A 65 -0.84 16.12 10.71
N LYS A 66 -0.91 15.67 9.46
CA LYS A 66 -1.36 16.48 8.31
C LYS A 66 -2.74 16.07 7.81
N PHE A 67 -3.10 14.80 7.91
CA PHE A 67 -4.30 14.23 7.32
C PHE A 67 -5.42 14.11 8.34
N THR A 68 -6.64 14.37 7.88
CA THR A 68 -7.86 14.00 8.59
C THR A 68 -7.99 12.48 8.67
N GLY A 69 -8.84 11.97 9.57
CA GLY A 69 -9.12 10.54 9.67
C GLY A 69 -9.52 9.90 8.33
N LYS A 70 -10.39 10.57 7.55
CA LYS A 70 -10.81 10.09 6.22
C LYS A 70 -9.67 10.04 5.20
N GLU A 71 -8.78 11.02 5.24
CA GLU A 71 -7.58 11.03 4.38
C GLU A 71 -6.61 9.93 4.78
N MET A 72 -6.48 9.65 6.09
CA MET A 72 -5.69 8.52 6.60
C MET A 72 -6.29 7.17 6.19
N GLU A 73 -7.61 6.99 6.22
CA GLU A 73 -8.26 5.78 5.71
C GLU A 73 -7.96 5.56 4.22
N ASN A 74 -8.05 6.64 3.42
CA ASN A 74 -7.76 6.58 2.00
C ASN A 74 -6.28 6.26 1.76
N TRP A 75 -5.37 6.92 2.47
CA TRP A 75 -3.95 6.60 2.39
C TRP A 75 -3.65 5.15 2.78
N ALA A 76 -4.24 4.65 3.87
CA ALA A 76 -4.02 3.29 4.36
C ALA A 76 -4.54 2.24 3.36
N THR A 77 -5.69 2.47 2.74
CA THR A 77 -6.26 1.55 1.74
C THR A 77 -5.43 1.52 0.45
N VAL A 78 -4.86 2.66 0.02
CA VAL A 78 -3.90 2.70 -1.11
C VAL A 78 -2.61 1.97 -0.76
N ALA A 79 -2.03 2.20 0.43
CA ALA A 79 -0.84 1.49 0.89
C ALA A 79 -1.06 -0.03 0.95
N TRP A 80 -2.23 -0.46 1.44
CA TRP A 80 -2.61 -1.87 1.43
C TRP A 80 -2.73 -2.44 0.00
N ALA A 81 -3.34 -1.70 -0.93
CA ALA A 81 -3.47 -2.15 -2.31
C ALA A 81 -2.10 -2.28 -3.01
N ILE A 82 -1.16 -1.37 -2.73
CA ILE A 82 0.24 -1.44 -3.20
C ILE A 82 0.90 -2.71 -2.66
N TRP A 83 0.80 -2.98 -1.35
CA TRP A 83 1.34 -4.19 -0.73
C TRP A 83 0.79 -5.46 -1.41
N ASN A 84 -0.54 -5.50 -1.62
CA ASN A 84 -1.20 -6.64 -2.23
C ASN A 84 -0.76 -6.84 -3.69
N ALA A 85 -0.64 -5.76 -4.47
CA ALA A 85 -0.13 -5.82 -5.84
C ALA A 85 1.32 -6.33 -5.89
N ARG A 86 2.19 -5.87 -4.97
CA ARG A 86 3.55 -6.39 -4.83
C ARG A 86 3.55 -7.89 -4.51
N ASN A 87 2.70 -8.33 -3.60
CA ASN A 87 2.61 -9.75 -3.26
C ASN A 87 2.13 -10.59 -4.45
N ARG A 88 1.12 -10.13 -5.18
CA ARG A 88 0.67 -10.82 -6.41
C ARG A 88 1.78 -10.88 -7.46
N PHE A 89 2.58 -9.84 -7.60
CA PHE A 89 3.73 -9.87 -8.49
C PHE A 89 4.75 -10.93 -8.04
N CYS A 90 5.14 -10.93 -6.77
CA CYS A 90 6.17 -11.85 -6.26
C CYS A 90 5.74 -13.31 -6.14
N PHE A 91 4.46 -13.58 -5.87
CA PHE A 91 3.96 -14.93 -5.60
C PHE A 91 3.11 -15.52 -6.74
N GLU A 92 2.54 -14.67 -7.60
CA GLU A 92 1.69 -15.10 -8.71
C GLU A 92 2.19 -14.63 -10.08
N GLU A 93 3.32 -13.90 -10.15
CA GLU A 93 3.87 -13.31 -11.39
C GLU A 93 2.87 -12.37 -12.11
N LYS A 94 1.93 -11.79 -11.35
CA LYS A 94 0.90 -10.89 -11.88
C LYS A 94 1.24 -9.43 -11.61
N GLN A 95 1.51 -8.70 -12.68
CA GLN A 95 1.70 -7.26 -12.64
C GLN A 95 0.36 -6.51 -12.78
N SER A 96 0.02 -5.71 -11.79
CA SER A 96 -1.16 -4.83 -11.82
C SER A 96 -0.79 -3.44 -12.33
N GLN A 97 -1.67 -2.81 -13.11
CA GLN A 97 -1.47 -1.42 -13.53
C GLN A 97 -1.74 -0.46 -12.36
N PRO A 98 -1.02 0.67 -12.24
CA PRO A 98 -1.20 1.61 -11.14
C PRO A 98 -2.66 2.10 -10.96
N LYS A 99 -3.37 2.31 -12.06
CA LYS A 99 -4.78 2.72 -12.05
C LYS A 99 -5.70 1.64 -11.47
N ASP A 100 -5.44 0.36 -11.78
CA ASP A 100 -6.23 -0.76 -11.28
C ASP A 100 -6.01 -0.94 -9.77
N ILE A 101 -4.76 -0.75 -9.31
CA ILE A 101 -4.42 -0.77 -7.88
C ILE A 101 -5.20 0.32 -7.14
N LEU A 102 -5.19 1.56 -7.66
CA LEU A 102 -5.89 2.69 -7.05
C LEU A 102 -7.42 2.51 -7.07
N GLN A 103 -7.97 1.96 -8.16
CA GLN A 103 -9.39 1.63 -8.24
C GLN A 103 -9.80 0.54 -7.24
N GLY A 104 -8.94 -0.46 -7.05
CA GLY A 104 -9.10 -1.49 -6.03
C GLY A 104 -9.12 -0.92 -4.61
N ALA A 105 -8.18 -0.03 -4.31
CA ALA A 105 -8.14 0.70 -3.03
C ALA A 105 -9.42 1.49 -2.78
N SER A 106 -9.90 2.21 -3.79
CA SER A 106 -11.13 3.01 -3.71
C SER A 106 -12.38 2.16 -3.46
N THR A 107 -12.44 0.96 -4.07
CA THR A 107 -13.53 0.00 -3.84
C THR A 107 -13.48 -0.53 -2.41
N LEU A 108 -12.30 -0.96 -1.95
CA LEU A 108 -12.09 -1.44 -0.59
C LEU A 108 -12.47 -0.39 0.47
N LEU A 109 -12.10 0.88 0.25
CA LEU A 109 -12.44 1.96 1.15
C LEU A 109 -13.95 2.17 1.26
N ARG A 110 -14.65 2.17 0.11
CA ARG A 110 -16.12 2.29 0.09
C ARG A 110 -16.79 1.15 0.85
N ASP A 111 -16.30 -0.07 0.65
CA ASP A 111 -16.80 -1.24 1.37
C ASP A 111 -16.57 -1.03 2.86
N TYR A 112 -15.32 -0.82 3.30
CA TYR A 112 -14.98 -0.56 4.71
C TYR A 112 -15.89 0.50 5.36
N GLN A 113 -16.07 1.64 4.70
CA GLN A 113 -16.92 2.72 5.20
C GLN A 113 -18.40 2.34 5.25
N ARG A 114 -18.87 1.47 4.35
CA ARG A 114 -20.23 0.91 4.40
C ARG A 114 -20.38 -0.02 5.61
N TRP A 115 -19.49 -1.01 5.76
CA TRP A 115 -19.53 -1.94 6.89
C TRP A 115 -19.50 -1.21 8.24
N ASN A 116 -18.65 -0.19 8.37
CA ASN A 116 -18.59 0.60 9.60
C ASN A 116 -19.87 1.40 9.88
N ARG A 117 -20.59 1.85 8.85
CA ARG A 117 -21.89 2.52 9.04
C ARG A 117 -22.95 1.52 9.48
N ASP A 118 -23.01 0.37 8.83
CA ASP A 118 -23.97 -0.69 9.15
C ASP A 118 -23.78 -1.21 10.59
N LEU A 119 -22.54 -1.23 11.10
CA LEU A 119 -22.22 -1.56 12.50
C LEU A 119 -22.54 -0.45 13.51
N ALA A 120 -22.71 0.79 13.04
CA ALA A 120 -23.02 1.94 13.88
C ALA A 120 -24.54 2.21 13.96
N GLU A 121 -25.35 1.54 13.15
CA GLU A 121 -26.81 1.54 13.28
C GLU A 121 -27.21 0.49 14.35
N PRO A 122 -27.97 0.90 15.40
CA PRO A 122 -28.35 0.02 16.50
C PRO A 122 -29.39 -1.05 16.15
#